data_AF-Q6LRS6-F1
#
_entry.id   AF-Q6LRS6-F1
#
_cell.length_a   1.000
_cell.length_b   1.000
_cell.length_c   1.000
_cell.angle_alpha   90.00
_cell.angle_beta   90.00
_cell.angle_gamma   90.00
#
_symmetry.space_group_name_H-M   'P 1'
#
loop_
_entity.id
_entity.type
_entity.pdbx_description
1 polymer ?
#
loop_
_entity_poly.entity_id
_entity_poly.type
_entity_poly.pdbx_seq_one_letter_code
_entity_poly.pdbx_strand_id
1 'polypeptide(L)'
;MAVKGNQKRLEKAFNNYFRMEMLQNFEGSSYSTQEEGHGRKETRVALVNEDLSVLGDIAYDWPELKVMGIVASVRQVGDIPAHDISIRYYISSKKLDAKTLLESSRSHWSIEVQLHWKLDVGMNEDACRIRRDEAGENFAAIRHIALNLLNADKSFKAGLKRKRTRAGRNNSYLAGVLMGQGAS
;
A
#
# COMPACT_ATOMS: atom_id res chain seq x y z
N MET A 1 2.58 3.30 -10.13
CA MET A 1 2.83 4.04 -8.88
C MET A 1 1.56 4.81 -8.50
N ALA A 2 1.25 4.93 -7.21
CA ALA A 2 0.17 5.78 -6.74
C ALA A 2 0.60 7.26 -6.74
N VAL A 3 -0.28 8.14 -7.20
CA VAL A 3 -0.10 9.60 -7.12
C VAL A 3 -0.34 10.01 -5.67
N LYS A 4 0.66 10.64 -5.05
CA LYS A 4 0.62 11.08 -3.65
C LYS A 4 0.39 12.60 -3.58
N GLY A 5 -0.12 13.09 -2.45
CA GLY A 5 -0.45 14.53 -2.28
C GLY A 5 0.72 15.51 -2.38
N ASN A 6 1.96 15.02 -2.41
CA ASN A 6 3.13 15.85 -2.75
C ASN A 6 3.25 16.13 -4.27
N GLN A 7 2.48 15.45 -5.12
CA GLN A 7 2.42 15.62 -6.58
C GLN A 7 1.20 16.45 -7.01
N LYS A 8 1.07 17.65 -6.45
CA LYS A 8 -0.14 18.51 -6.56
C LYS A 8 -0.61 18.80 -7.99
N ARG A 9 0.32 19.00 -8.93
CA ARG A 9 -0.02 19.24 -10.35
C ARG A 9 -0.71 18.03 -10.98
N LEU A 10 -0.15 16.84 -10.73
CA LEU A 10 -0.67 15.59 -11.26
C LEU A 10 -2.05 15.29 -10.66
N GLU A 11 -2.18 15.41 -9.33
CA GLU A 11 -3.45 15.24 -8.63
C GLU A 11 -4.53 16.19 -9.17
N LYS A 12 -4.19 17.46 -9.41
CA LYS A 12 -5.11 18.42 -10.02
C LYS A 12 -5.56 18.01 -11.43
N ALA A 13 -4.65 17.51 -12.26
CA ALA A 13 -5.00 17.03 -13.61
C ALA A 13 -5.96 15.84 -13.55
N PHE A 14 -5.72 14.88 -12.64
CA PHE A 14 -6.64 13.77 -12.40
C PHE A 14 -8.01 14.22 -11.90
N ASN A 15 -8.06 15.15 -10.94
CA ASN A 15 -9.33 15.70 -10.43
C ASN A 15 -10.14 16.42 -11.51
N ASN A 16 -9.47 17.13 -12.42
CA ASN A 16 -10.13 17.81 -13.55
C ASN A 16 -10.64 16.82 -14.61
N TYR A 17 -9.93 15.71 -14.81
CA TYR A 17 -10.28 14.67 -15.77
C TYR A 17 -11.41 13.77 -15.26
N PHE A 18 -11.29 13.32 -14.00
CA PHE A 18 -12.18 12.35 -13.41
C PHE A 18 -13.57 12.94 -13.21
N ARG A 19 -14.57 12.19 -13.67
CA ARG A 19 -15.99 12.48 -13.40
C ARG A 19 -16.66 11.23 -12.86
N MET A 20 -17.62 11.40 -11.95
CA MET A 20 -18.28 10.27 -11.29
C MET A 20 -19.01 9.34 -12.27
N GLU A 21 -19.49 9.87 -13.38
CA GLU A 21 -20.17 9.11 -14.45
C GLU A 21 -19.23 8.09 -15.10
N MET A 22 -17.92 8.35 -15.10
CA MET A 22 -16.92 7.42 -15.64
C MET A 22 -16.89 6.10 -14.86
N LEU A 23 -17.36 6.05 -13.61
CA LEU A 23 -17.43 4.79 -12.87
C LEU A 23 -18.47 3.82 -13.43
N GLN A 24 -19.43 4.33 -14.21
CA GLN A 24 -20.49 3.53 -14.84
C GLN A 24 -20.25 3.40 -16.35
N ASN A 25 -19.85 4.50 -17.00
CA ASN A 25 -19.74 4.58 -18.46
C ASN A 25 -18.36 5.14 -18.83
N PHE A 26 -17.36 4.26 -18.88
CA PHE A 26 -16.01 4.59 -19.33
C PHE A 26 -15.69 3.83 -20.62
N GLU A 27 -15.28 4.56 -21.65
CA GLU A 27 -14.95 3.98 -22.96
C GLU A 27 -13.63 3.19 -22.96
N GLY A 28 -12.74 3.47 -22.00
CA GLY A 28 -11.48 2.75 -21.84
C GLY A 28 -11.59 1.45 -21.06
N SER A 29 -10.44 0.89 -20.66
CA SER A 29 -10.41 -0.34 -19.86
C SER A 29 -11.01 -0.07 -18.47
N SER A 30 -12.05 -0.80 -18.10
CA SER A 30 -12.68 -0.74 -16.78
C SER A 30 -12.82 -2.14 -16.18
N TYR A 31 -12.76 -2.22 -14.84
CA TYR A 31 -12.94 -3.48 -14.11
C TYR A 31 -13.51 -3.20 -12.72
N SER A 32 -14.51 -3.98 -12.31
CA SER A 32 -15.15 -3.84 -11.00
C SER A 32 -15.14 -5.14 -10.22
N THR A 33 -14.94 -5.03 -8.91
CA THR A 33 -15.07 -6.15 -7.96
C THR A 33 -15.95 -5.76 -6.81
N GLN A 34 -16.69 -6.72 -6.27
CA GLN A 34 -17.50 -6.54 -5.07
C GLN A 34 -17.15 -7.65 -4.08
N GLU A 35 -16.87 -7.25 -2.83
CA GLU A 35 -16.54 -8.16 -1.74
C GLU A 35 -17.50 -7.94 -0.57
N GLU A 36 -17.93 -9.02 0.05
CA GLU A 36 -18.78 -8.99 1.24
C GLU A 36 -18.09 -9.74 2.38
N GLY A 37 -18.03 -9.11 3.56
CA GLY A 37 -17.36 -9.70 4.72
C GLY A 37 -17.54 -8.85 5.98
N HIS A 38 -17.70 -9.53 7.13
CA HIS A 38 -17.86 -8.87 8.45
C HIS A 38 -18.95 -7.78 8.49
N GLY A 39 -20.09 -8.01 7.80
CA GLY A 39 -21.19 -7.05 7.72
C GLY A 39 -20.92 -5.83 6.83
N ARG A 40 -19.88 -5.90 6.00
CA ARG A 40 -19.48 -4.83 5.07
C ARG A 40 -19.56 -5.32 3.65
N LYS A 41 -19.96 -4.42 2.76
CA LYS A 41 -19.98 -4.60 1.32
C LYS A 41 -19.08 -3.55 0.70
N GLU A 42 -18.04 -3.98 0.01
CA GLU A 42 -17.04 -3.09 -0.57
C GLU A 42 -16.99 -3.30 -2.08
N THR A 43 -17.36 -2.26 -2.82
CA THR A 43 -17.29 -2.24 -4.28
C THR A 43 -16.09 -1.42 -4.69
N ARG A 44 -15.27 -1.96 -5.58
CA ARG A 44 -14.12 -1.26 -6.15
C ARG A 44 -14.24 -1.24 -7.66
N VAL A 45 -13.90 -0.10 -8.24
CA VAL A 45 -13.89 0.11 -9.68
C VAL A 45 -12.52 0.65 -10.05
N ALA A 46 -11.88 0.01 -11.01
CA ALA A 46 -10.65 0.47 -11.64
C ALA A 46 -10.94 0.92 -13.06
N LEU A 47 -10.40 2.07 -13.43
CA LEU A 47 -10.43 2.64 -14.78
C LEU A 47 -8.98 2.85 -15.23
N VAL A 48 -8.67 2.50 -16.46
CA VAL A 48 -7.36 2.76 -17.07
C VAL A 48 -7.54 3.50 -18.38
N ASN A 49 -6.94 4.68 -18.45
CA ASN A 49 -6.84 5.47 -19.66
C ASN A 49 -5.42 5.40 -20.24
N GLU A 50 -5.31 5.06 -21.52
CA GLU A 50 -4.04 5.14 -22.28
C GLU A 50 -3.85 6.52 -22.92
N ASP A 51 -4.93 7.31 -23.08
CA ASP A 51 -4.83 8.67 -23.58
C ASP A 51 -4.33 9.61 -22.47
N LEU A 52 -3.08 10.03 -22.61
CA LEU A 52 -2.39 10.92 -21.67
C LEU A 52 -2.52 12.41 -22.05
N SER A 53 -3.25 12.74 -23.12
CA SER A 53 -3.41 14.12 -23.60
C SER A 53 -3.96 15.05 -22.51
N VAL A 54 -4.77 14.50 -21.59
CA VAL A 54 -5.33 15.23 -20.46
C VAL A 54 -4.28 15.72 -19.44
N LEU A 55 -3.09 15.14 -19.42
CA LEU A 55 -2.00 15.61 -18.57
C LEU A 55 -1.34 16.88 -19.11
N GLY A 56 -1.53 17.19 -20.40
CA GLY A 56 -0.89 18.32 -21.06
C GLY A 56 0.62 18.34 -20.81
N ASP A 57 1.15 19.48 -20.39
CA ASP A 57 2.58 19.66 -20.14
C ASP A 57 3.13 18.78 -18.99
N ILE A 58 2.27 18.25 -18.11
CA ILE A 58 2.71 17.36 -17.03
C ILE A 58 3.25 16.04 -17.60
N ALA A 59 2.82 15.64 -18.80
CA ALA A 59 3.37 14.46 -19.47
C ALA A 59 4.88 14.59 -19.74
N TYR A 60 5.41 15.79 -19.92
CA TYR A 60 6.86 16.00 -20.12
C TYR A 60 7.70 15.69 -18.88
N ASP A 61 7.13 15.83 -17.68
CA ASP A 61 7.78 15.42 -16.42
C ASP A 61 7.87 13.89 -16.31
N TRP A 62 7.09 13.15 -17.12
CA TRP A 62 6.97 11.70 -17.09
C TRP A 62 7.02 11.10 -18.52
N PRO A 63 8.16 11.21 -19.23
CA PRO A 63 8.25 10.86 -20.65
C PRO A 63 8.00 9.38 -20.95
N GLU A 64 8.21 8.50 -19.98
CA GLU A 64 7.95 7.06 -20.11
C GLU A 64 6.53 6.65 -19.71
N LEU A 65 5.68 7.61 -19.32
CA LEU A 65 4.32 7.32 -18.88
C LEU A 65 3.51 6.71 -20.02
N LYS A 66 2.82 5.61 -19.75
CA LYS A 66 1.98 4.92 -20.75
C LYS A 66 0.50 4.88 -20.38
N VAL A 67 0.18 4.89 -19.08
CA VAL A 67 -1.21 4.81 -18.62
C VAL A 67 -1.47 5.65 -17.38
N MET A 68 -2.68 6.18 -17.32
CA MET A 68 -3.31 6.75 -16.14
C MET A 68 -4.34 5.77 -15.60
N GLY A 69 -4.33 5.57 -14.28
CA GLY A 69 -5.23 4.69 -13.57
C GLY A 69 -6.03 5.42 -12.51
N ILE A 70 -7.29 5.05 -12.34
CA ILE A 70 -8.16 5.55 -11.29
C ILE A 70 -8.76 4.35 -10.58
N VAL A 71 -8.68 4.30 -9.26
CA VAL A 71 -9.34 3.29 -8.44
C VAL A 71 -10.29 3.99 -7.47
N ALA A 72 -11.58 3.75 -7.65
CA ALA A 72 -12.62 4.16 -6.71
C ALA A 72 -12.99 2.99 -5.80
N SER A 73 -13.17 3.26 -4.51
CA SER A 73 -13.62 2.30 -3.50
C SER A 73 -14.82 2.87 -2.77
N VAL A 74 -15.91 2.13 -2.79
CA VAL A 74 -17.16 2.44 -2.12
C VAL A 74 -17.37 1.40 -1.03
N ARG A 75 -17.50 1.85 0.21
CA ARG A 75 -17.73 0.97 1.36
C ARG A 75 -19.10 1.22 1.95
N GLN A 76 -19.89 0.15 2.02
CA GLN A 76 -21.18 0.11 2.69
C GLN A 76 -21.07 -0.76 3.95
N VAL A 77 -21.70 -0.33 5.05
CA VAL A 77 -21.73 -1.05 6.33
C VAL A 77 -23.19 -1.27 6.72
N GLY A 78 -23.63 -2.53 6.71
CA GLY A 78 -25.04 -2.88 6.87
C GLY A 78 -25.93 -2.21 5.81
N ASP A 79 -27.11 -1.77 6.22
CA ASP A 79 -28.10 -1.11 5.36
C ASP A 79 -27.87 0.40 5.19
N ILE A 80 -26.79 0.95 5.77
CA ILE A 80 -26.47 2.38 5.65
C ILE A 80 -25.87 2.60 4.26
N PRO A 81 -26.45 3.48 3.41
CA PRO A 81 -25.88 3.82 2.12
C PRO A 81 -24.43 4.26 2.26
N ALA A 82 -23.59 3.89 1.31
CA ALA A 82 -22.20 4.32 1.32
C ALA A 82 -22.13 5.85 1.15
N HIS A 83 -21.65 6.54 2.19
CA HIS A 83 -21.52 8.00 2.19
C HIS A 83 -20.16 8.49 1.67
N ASP A 84 -19.12 7.65 1.77
CA ASP A 84 -17.76 8.01 1.36
C ASP A 84 -17.28 7.14 0.19
N ILE A 85 -16.84 7.82 -0.86
CA ILE A 85 -16.16 7.24 -2.02
C ILE A 85 -14.69 7.65 -1.94
N SER A 86 -13.81 6.67 -1.77
CA SER A 86 -12.36 6.90 -1.78
C SER A 86 -11.85 6.77 -3.21
N ILE A 87 -11.27 7.83 -3.76
CA ILE A 87 -10.64 7.84 -5.08
C ILE A 87 -9.11 7.83 -4.90
N ARG A 88 -8.42 7.01 -5.69
CA ARG A 88 -6.95 6.96 -5.74
C ARG A 88 -6.48 6.99 -7.19
N TYR A 89 -5.51 7.84 -7.46
CA TYR A 89 -4.91 7.99 -8.78
C TYR A 89 -3.60 7.24 -8.91
N TYR A 90 -3.35 6.70 -10.10
CA TYR A 90 -2.18 5.90 -10.42
C TYR A 90 -1.61 6.31 -11.77
N ILE A 91 -0.29 6.20 -11.90
CA ILE A 91 0.43 6.37 -13.16
C ILE A 91 1.35 5.17 -13.38
N SER A 92 1.56 4.75 -14.62
CA SER A 92 2.46 3.63 -14.93
C SER A 92 3.16 3.77 -16.27
N SER A 93 4.47 3.51 -16.28
CA SER A 93 5.29 3.42 -17.49
C SER A 93 5.13 2.10 -18.24
N LYS A 94 4.41 1.13 -17.65
CA LYS A 94 3.98 -0.11 -18.31
C LYS A 94 2.51 0.01 -18.68
N LYS A 95 2.12 -0.52 -19.85
CA LYS A 95 0.71 -0.70 -20.19
C LYS A 95 0.07 -1.71 -19.23
N LEU A 96 -1.08 -1.34 -18.69
CA LEU A 96 -1.84 -2.13 -17.72
C LEU A 96 -3.30 -2.15 -18.19
N ASP A 97 -4.02 -3.22 -17.94
CA ASP A 97 -5.48 -3.19 -17.96
C ASP A 97 -6.04 -2.84 -16.57
N ALA A 98 -7.33 -2.52 -16.51
CA ALA A 98 -7.98 -2.14 -15.25
C ALA A 98 -7.95 -3.25 -14.19
N LYS A 99 -8.01 -4.52 -14.61
CA LYS A 99 -7.91 -5.67 -13.70
C LYS A 99 -6.53 -5.75 -13.04
N THR A 100 -5.45 -5.70 -13.83
CA THR A 100 -4.07 -5.73 -13.33
C THR A 100 -3.79 -4.53 -12.44
N LEU A 101 -4.30 -3.34 -12.80
CA LEU A 101 -4.19 -2.15 -11.95
C LEU A 101 -4.83 -2.41 -10.57
N LEU A 102 -6.06 -2.92 -10.53
CA LEU A 102 -6.77 -3.16 -9.28
C LEU A 102 -6.05 -4.20 -8.42
N GLU A 103 -5.64 -5.33 -8.99
CA GLU A 103 -4.90 -6.39 -8.28
C GLU A 103 -3.55 -5.89 -7.74
N SER A 104 -2.82 -5.12 -8.54
CA SER A 104 -1.56 -4.51 -8.13
C SER A 104 -1.76 -3.51 -6.99
N SER A 105 -2.81 -2.68 -7.09
CA SER A 105 -3.14 -1.70 -6.05
C SER A 105 -3.45 -2.37 -4.70
N ARG A 106 -4.17 -3.50 -4.74
CA ARG A 106 -4.50 -4.30 -3.55
C ARG A 106 -3.29 -4.97 -2.96
N SER A 107 -2.46 -5.59 -3.80
CA SER A 107 -1.24 -6.27 -3.36
C SER A 107 -0.31 -5.28 -2.67
N HIS A 108 -0.12 -4.10 -3.26
CA HIS A 108 0.68 -3.04 -2.67
C HIS A 108 0.12 -2.58 -1.32
N TRP A 109 -1.20 -2.33 -1.23
CA TRP A 109 -1.85 -1.96 0.04
C TRP A 109 -1.72 -3.03 1.11
N SER A 110 -1.88 -4.30 0.75
CA SER A 110 -1.76 -5.43 1.66
C SER A 110 -0.34 -5.54 2.23
N ILE A 111 0.67 -5.33 1.38
CA ILE A 111 2.08 -5.30 1.81
C ILE A 111 2.31 -4.17 2.82
N GLU A 112 1.86 -2.96 2.51
CA GLU A 112 2.02 -1.79 3.37
C GLU A 112 1.32 -1.99 4.73
N VAL A 113 0.07 -2.44 4.74
CA VAL A 113 -0.69 -2.72 5.98
C VAL A 113 -0.04 -3.81 6.81
N GLN A 114 0.37 -4.92 6.19
CA GLN A 114 1.00 -6.02 6.91
C GLN A 114 2.34 -5.61 7.51
N LEU A 115 3.11 -4.78 6.80
CA LEU A 115 4.38 -4.25 7.29
C LEU A 115 4.14 -3.28 8.46
N HIS A 116 3.25 -2.31 8.31
CA HIS A 116 2.91 -1.35 9.36
C HIS A 116 2.44 -2.06 10.62
N TRP A 117 1.45 -2.96 10.54
CA TRP A 117 0.97 -3.67 11.73
C TRP A 117 2.08 -4.46 12.43
N LYS A 118 3.01 -5.07 11.68
CA LYS A 118 4.17 -5.77 12.25
C LYS A 118 5.12 -4.81 12.96
N LEU A 119 5.33 -3.60 12.44
CA LEU A 119 6.17 -2.59 13.06
C LEU A 119 5.49 -1.96 14.28
N ASP A 120 4.26 -1.47 14.11
CA ASP A 120 3.45 -0.78 15.11
C ASP A 120 3.24 -1.67 16.34
N VAL A 121 2.68 -2.86 16.14
CA VAL A 121 2.29 -3.77 17.24
C VAL A 121 3.41 -4.76 17.58
N GLY A 122 4.06 -5.32 16.58
CA GLY A 122 5.08 -6.36 16.78
C GLY A 122 6.41 -5.82 17.28
N MET A 123 6.85 -4.68 16.74
CA MET A 123 8.09 -3.98 17.10
C MET A 123 7.86 -2.79 18.05
N ASN A 124 6.60 -2.54 18.44
CA ASN A 124 6.23 -1.51 19.42
C ASN A 124 6.65 -0.10 18.96
N GLU A 125 6.44 0.18 17.68
CA GLU A 125 6.81 1.45 17.06
C GLU A 125 5.97 2.62 17.60
N ASP A 126 4.65 2.45 17.69
CA ASP A 126 3.71 3.46 18.22
C ASP A 126 4.03 3.91 19.65
N ALA A 127 4.53 3.00 20.47
CA ALA A 127 4.86 3.30 21.87
C ALA A 127 6.23 3.98 22.02
N CYS A 128 7.01 4.12 20.95
CA CYS A 128 8.32 4.74 20.99
C CYS A 128 8.20 6.27 21.06
N ARG A 129 8.72 6.84 22.14
CA ARG A 129 8.65 8.30 22.41
C ARG A 129 9.92 9.05 22.01
N ILE A 130 10.80 8.44 21.21
CA ILE A 130 12.03 9.09 20.77
C ILE A 130 11.66 10.26 19.84
N ARG A 131 12.07 11.48 20.21
CA ARG A 131 11.74 12.73 19.50
C ARG A 131 12.96 13.63 19.25
N ARG A 132 14.14 13.02 19.14
CA ARG A 132 15.41 13.77 19.04
C ARG A 132 16.09 13.50 17.70
N ASP A 133 16.38 14.58 16.97
CA ASP A 133 17.21 14.60 15.76
C ASP A 133 16.83 13.45 14.79
N GLU A 134 17.82 12.80 14.15
CA GLU A 134 17.62 11.67 13.23
C GLU A 134 17.35 10.33 13.93
N ALA A 135 17.16 10.32 15.26
CA ALA A 135 17.01 9.08 16.02
C ALA A 135 15.74 8.30 15.61
N GLY A 136 14.70 8.99 15.12
CA GLY A 136 13.50 8.34 14.58
C GLY A 136 13.80 7.49 13.35
N GLU A 137 14.50 8.06 12.35
CA GLU A 137 14.85 7.39 11.10
C GLU A 137 15.85 6.24 11.34
N ASN A 138 16.88 6.49 12.15
CA ASN A 138 17.84 5.46 12.53
C ASN A 138 17.17 4.27 13.21
N PHE A 139 16.22 4.54 14.10
CA PHE A 139 15.51 3.48 14.80
C PHE A 139 14.52 2.73 13.90
N ALA A 140 13.88 3.43 12.95
CA ALA A 140 13.07 2.78 11.91
C ALA A 140 13.92 1.79 11.08
N ALA A 141 15.11 2.21 10.62
CA ALA A 141 16.02 1.33 9.88
C ALA A 141 16.41 0.08 10.67
N ILE A 142 16.77 0.24 11.95
CA ILE A 142 17.11 -0.88 12.85
C ILE A 142 15.91 -1.82 13.03
N ARG A 143 14.69 -1.28 13.19
CA ARG A 143 13.47 -2.10 13.29
C ARG A 143 13.23 -2.92 12.03
N HIS A 144 13.43 -2.34 10.84
CA HIS A 144 13.30 -3.06 9.59
C HIS A 144 14.30 -4.23 9.49
N ILE A 145 15.56 -4.01 9.86
CA ILE A 145 16.58 -5.06 9.89
C ILE A 145 16.17 -6.18 10.85
N ALA A 146 15.82 -5.82 12.10
CA ALA A 146 15.41 -6.79 13.11
C ALA A 146 14.14 -7.55 12.72
N LEU A 147 13.17 -6.88 12.10
CA LEU A 147 11.95 -7.49 11.57
C LEU A 147 12.27 -8.57 10.52
N ASN A 148 13.16 -8.25 9.58
CA ASN A 148 13.57 -9.17 8.53
C ASN A 148 14.28 -10.41 9.11
N LEU A 149 15.21 -10.21 10.04
CA LEU A 149 15.92 -11.31 10.72
C LEU A 149 14.95 -12.22 11.51
N LEU A 150 14.02 -11.63 12.26
CA LEU A 150 13.03 -12.38 13.03
C LEU A 150 12.02 -13.12 12.14
N ASN A 151 11.68 -12.60 10.95
CA ASN A 151 10.82 -13.28 9.98
C ASN A 151 11.55 -14.42 9.24
N ALA A 152 12.86 -14.26 8.99
CA ALA A 152 13.71 -15.27 8.39
C ALA A 152 13.89 -16.48 9.33
N ASP A 153 14.04 -16.25 10.64
CA ASP A 153 14.16 -17.33 11.63
C ASP A 153 12.96 -18.30 11.60
N LYS A 154 13.23 -19.57 11.32
CA LYS A 154 12.23 -20.66 11.35
C LYS A 154 12.36 -21.56 12.58
N SER A 155 13.42 -21.41 13.38
CA SER A 155 13.68 -22.25 14.55
C SER A 155 12.61 -22.11 15.64
N PHE A 156 11.97 -20.94 15.74
CA PHE A 156 10.87 -20.69 16.67
C PHE A 156 9.61 -20.25 15.93
N LYS A 157 8.63 -21.16 15.79
CA LYS A 157 7.33 -20.86 15.18
C LYS A 157 6.42 -20.10 16.14
N ALA A 158 6.57 -18.78 16.17
CA ALA A 158 5.72 -17.90 16.96
C ALA A 158 5.53 -16.52 16.29
N GLY A 159 4.51 -15.79 16.74
CA GLY A 159 4.29 -14.41 16.31
C GLY A 159 5.44 -13.47 16.68
N LEU A 160 5.58 -12.39 15.91
CA LEU A 160 6.71 -11.46 15.97
C LEU A 160 7.00 -10.93 17.38
N LYS A 161 5.97 -10.53 18.13
CA LYS A 161 6.10 -10.08 19.53
C LYS A 161 6.77 -11.13 20.41
N ARG A 162 6.42 -12.42 20.27
CA ARG A 162 7.00 -13.52 21.07
C ARG A 162 8.44 -13.80 20.66
N LYS A 163 8.74 -13.77 19.35
CA LYS A 163 10.11 -13.88 18.84
C LYS A 163 11.00 -12.76 19.38
N ARG A 164 10.54 -11.50 19.29
CA ARG A 164 11.22 -10.33 19.85
C ARG A 164 11.47 -10.46 21.35
N THR A 165 10.45 -10.83 22.14
CA THR A 165 10.59 -11.03 23.59
C THR A 165 11.57 -12.16 23.92
N ARG A 166 11.58 -13.25 23.14
CA ARG A 166 12.53 -14.35 23.33
C ARG A 166 13.97 -13.91 23.03
N ALA A 167 14.18 -13.18 21.94
CA ALA A 167 15.48 -12.61 21.59
C ALA A 167 16.01 -11.69 22.70
N GLY A 168 15.15 -10.87 23.31
CA GLY A 168 15.52 -10.04 24.46
C GLY A 168 15.78 -10.79 25.77
N ARG A 169 15.45 -12.09 25.86
CA ARG A 169 15.57 -12.90 27.09
C ARG A 169 16.54 -14.08 26.98
N ASN A 170 17.01 -14.41 25.78
CA ASN A 170 17.85 -15.57 25.53
C ASN A 170 18.94 -15.22 24.51
N ASN A 171 20.16 -15.06 25.00
CA ASN A 171 21.31 -14.64 24.19
C ASN A 171 21.66 -15.66 23.11
N SER A 172 21.50 -16.97 23.36
CA SER A 172 21.74 -18.01 22.36
C SER A 172 20.74 -17.91 21.20
N TYR A 173 19.47 -17.66 21.50
CA TYR A 173 18.45 -17.43 20.47
C TYR A 173 18.70 -16.12 19.71
N LEU A 174 19.04 -15.04 20.42
CA LEU A 174 19.40 -13.76 19.79
C LEU A 174 20.58 -13.92 18.83
N ALA A 175 21.65 -14.58 19.27
CA ALA A 175 22.82 -14.85 18.44
C ALA A 175 22.44 -15.67 17.20
N GLY A 176 21.60 -16.69 17.35
CA GLY A 176 21.08 -17.48 16.22
C GLY A 176 20.28 -16.65 15.21
N VAL A 177 19.47 -15.70 15.68
CA VAL A 177 18.74 -14.76 14.83
C VAL A 177 19.69 -13.79 14.10
N LEU A 178 20.68 -13.25 14.80
CA LEU A 178 21.64 -12.28 14.26
C LEU A 178 22.63 -12.90 13.27
N MET A 179 23.04 -14.14 13.51
CA MET A 179 23.93 -14.88 12.60
C MET A 179 23.25 -15.27 11.29
N GLY A 180 21.91 -15.14 11.20
CA GLY A 180 21.12 -15.53 10.04
C GLY A 180 21.24 -17.03 9.79
N GLN A 181 20.31 -17.83 10.32
CA GLN A 181 20.19 -19.20 9.82
C GLN A 181 19.95 -19.12 8.31
N GLY A 182 20.91 -19.65 7.57
CA GLY A 182 21.22 -19.30 6.18
C GLY A 182 20.01 -19.04 5.29
N ALA A 183 20.13 -18.00 4.48
CA ALA A 183 19.39 -17.96 3.22
C ALA A 183 19.63 -19.29 2.50
N SER A 184 18.58 -20.11 2.43
CA SER A 184 18.42 -21.19 1.45
C SER A 184 17.29 -20.77 0.52
#